data_AF-A0A6L5F0F5-F1
#
_entry.id   AF-A0A6L5F0F5-F1
#
_cell.length_a   1.000
_cell.length_b   1.000
_cell.length_c   1.000
_cell.angle_alpha   90.00
_cell.angle_beta   90.00
_cell.angle_gamma   90.00
#
_symmetry.space_group_name_H-M   'P 1'
#
loop_
_entity.id
_entity.type
_entity.pdbx_description
1 polymer ?
#
loop_
_entity_poly.entity_id
_entity_poly.type
_entity_poly.pdbx_seq_one_letter_code
_entity_poly.pdbx_strand_id
1 'polypeptide(L)'
;MQTLLGRAVPRRAEALVGAAVEDTRVVLVNGARQSGKSTLVRIVAKGRDAQWRDLDTALTRQAALEDPDGFVDESALMVIDEIQRVPGLLLSIKAQVDAHPRPGRYLLTGS
;
A
#
# COMPACT_ATOMS: atom_id res chain seq x y z
N MET A 1 10.21 -9.37 -20.22
CA MET A 1 9.70 -8.21 -20.97
C MET A 1 10.88 -7.34 -21.36
N GLN A 2 11.06 -7.05 -22.64
CA GLN A 2 12.05 -6.07 -23.10
C GLN A 2 11.43 -4.68 -22.92
N THR A 3 12.17 -3.74 -22.34
CA THR A 3 11.79 -2.33 -22.24
C THR A 3 12.71 -1.49 -23.12
N LEU A 4 12.38 -0.22 -23.30
CA LEU A 4 13.24 0.77 -23.97
C LEU A 4 14.63 0.90 -23.31
N LEU A 5 14.80 0.39 -22.09
CA LEU A 5 16.04 0.45 -21.30
C LEU A 5 16.74 -0.92 -21.17
N GLY A 6 16.24 -1.97 -21.84
CA GLY A 6 16.83 -3.31 -21.81
C GLY A 6 15.93 -4.39 -21.22
N ARG A 7 16.51 -5.51 -20.78
CA ARG A 7 15.75 -6.62 -20.20
C ARG A 7 15.21 -6.21 -18.82
N ALA A 8 13.89 -6.21 -18.66
CA ALA A 8 13.29 -6.06 -17.33
C ALA A 8 13.75 -7.24 -16.44
N VAL A 9 14.37 -6.91 -15.31
CA VAL A 9 14.76 -7.89 -14.29
C VAL A 9 13.54 -8.20 -13.41
N PRO A 10 13.30 -9.46 -13.04
CA PRO A 10 12.20 -9.82 -12.15
C PRO A 10 12.29 -9.10 -10.80
N ARG A 11 11.13 -8.66 -10.29
CA ARG A 11 11.02 -8.09 -8.94
C ARG A 11 11.03 -9.25 -7.94
N ARG A 12 12.18 -9.50 -7.31
CA ARG A 12 12.36 -10.66 -6.40
C ARG A 12 11.37 -10.70 -5.23
N ALA A 13 10.92 -9.54 -4.76
CA ALA A 13 9.97 -9.43 -3.66
C ALA A 13 8.50 -9.60 -4.09
N GLU A 14 8.19 -9.68 -5.38
CA GLU A 14 6.81 -9.76 -5.88
C GLU A 14 6.05 -10.97 -5.32
N ALA A 15 6.63 -12.16 -5.40
CA ALA A 15 6.02 -13.37 -4.87
C ALA A 15 5.83 -13.32 -3.35
N LEU A 16 6.82 -12.78 -2.62
CA LEU A 16 6.76 -12.65 -1.15
C LEU A 16 5.66 -11.67 -0.72
N VAL A 17 5.58 -10.50 -1.37
CA VAL A 17 4.57 -9.49 -1.06
C VAL A 17 3.18 -9.98 -1.47
N GLY A 18 3.06 -10.67 -2.61
CA GLY A 18 1.80 -11.30 -3.03
C GLY A 18 1.28 -12.31 -2.01
N ALA A 19 2.14 -13.24 -1.55
CA ALA A 19 1.78 -14.20 -0.52
C ALA A 19 1.43 -13.53 0.81
N ALA A 20 2.18 -12.51 1.22
CA ALA A 20 1.88 -11.76 2.44
C ALA A 20 0.53 -11.03 2.38
N VAL A 21 0.13 -10.50 1.21
CA VAL A 21 -1.18 -9.85 1.04
C VAL A 21 -2.33 -10.86 1.15
N GLU A 22 -2.10 -12.12 0.80
CA GLU A 22 -3.10 -13.19 0.91
C GLU A 22 -3.26 -13.73 2.33
N ASP A 23 -2.23 -13.63 3.16
CA ASP A 23 -2.19 -14.19 4.52
C ASP A 23 -2.36 -13.13 5.63
N THR A 24 -1.84 -11.91 5.40
CA THR A 24 -1.73 -10.86 6.42
C THR A 24 -2.67 -9.69 6.15
N ARG A 25 -3.23 -9.10 7.20
CA ARG A 25 -4.19 -7.98 7.12
C ARG A 25 -3.56 -6.69 6.60
N VAL A 26 -2.32 -6.42 7.03
CA VAL A 26 -1.52 -5.23 6.69
C VAL A 26 -0.13 -5.67 6.26
N VAL A 27 0.30 -5.25 5.07
CA VAL A 27 1.66 -5.48 4.57
C VAL A 27 2.34 -4.13 4.34
N LEU A 28 3.55 -3.93 4.88
CA LEU A 28 4.36 -2.73 4.66
C LEU A 28 5.59 -3.06 3.80
N VAL A 29 5.69 -2.41 2.64
CA VAL A 29 6.88 -2.43 1.80
C VAL A 29 7.72 -1.19 2.12
N ASN A 30 8.78 -1.38 2.92
CA ASN A 30 9.69 -0.30 3.30
C ASN A 30 11.02 -0.34 2.53
N GLY A 31 11.64 0.82 2.33
CA GLY A 31 12.97 0.94 1.71
C GLY A 31 13.28 2.33 1.20
N ALA A 32 14.54 2.56 0.81
CA ALA A 32 15.03 3.87 0.37
C ALA A 32 14.14 4.55 -0.69
N ARG A 33 14.16 5.88 -0.74
CA ARG A 33 13.53 6.64 -1.84
C ARG A 33 14.07 6.15 -3.18
N GLN A 34 13.20 6.14 -4.21
CA GLN A 34 13.54 5.74 -5.59
C GLN A 34 14.01 4.27 -5.76
N SER A 35 13.79 3.40 -4.77
CA SER A 35 14.06 1.95 -4.88
C SER A 35 12.96 1.16 -5.63
N GLY A 36 11.92 1.85 -6.11
CA GLY A 36 10.85 1.24 -6.91
C GLY A 36 9.78 0.48 -6.11
N LYS A 37 9.54 0.85 -4.84
CA LYS A 37 8.51 0.26 -3.96
C LYS A 37 7.09 0.40 -4.55
N SER A 38 6.70 1.62 -4.95
CA SER A 38 5.38 1.86 -5.54
C SER A 38 5.18 1.05 -6.82
N THR A 39 6.26 0.81 -7.60
CA THR A 39 6.20 -0.09 -8.75
C THR A 39 5.95 -1.55 -8.34
N LEU A 40 6.65 -2.06 -7.31
CA LEU A 40 6.42 -3.40 -6.79
C LEU A 40 4.98 -3.58 -6.30
N VAL A 41 4.49 -2.61 -5.53
CA VAL A 41 3.12 -2.61 -5.00
C VAL A 41 2.07 -2.55 -6.11
N ARG A 42 2.26 -1.72 -7.17
CA ARG A 42 1.38 -1.72 -8.35
C ARG A 42 1.33 -3.07 -9.05
N ILE A 43 2.46 -3.76 -9.15
CA ILE A 43 2.52 -5.10 -9.77
C ILE A 43 1.72 -6.09 -8.92
N VAL A 44 1.89 -6.09 -7.60
CA VAL A 44 1.16 -6.99 -6.69
C VAL A 44 -0.35 -6.71 -6.66
N ALA A 45 -0.74 -5.43 -6.72
CA ALA A 45 -2.14 -5.01 -6.75
C ALA A 45 -2.80 -5.24 -8.13
N LYS A 46 -2.03 -5.51 -9.19
CA LYS A 46 -2.57 -5.69 -10.54
C LYS A 46 -3.52 -6.89 -10.58
N GLY A 47 -4.73 -6.67 -11.07
CA GLY A 47 -5.77 -7.71 -11.16
C GLY A 47 -6.52 -7.97 -9.86
N ARG A 48 -6.22 -7.23 -8.79
CA ARG A 48 -7.02 -7.17 -7.55
C ARG A 48 -7.94 -5.95 -7.61
N ASP A 49 -9.09 -6.03 -6.96
CA ASP A 49 -9.89 -4.84 -6.66
C ASP A 49 -9.16 -4.04 -5.57
N ALA A 50 -8.58 -2.91 -5.97
CA ALA A 50 -7.71 -2.12 -5.11
C ALA A 50 -7.91 -0.62 -5.28
N GLN A 51 -8.01 0.08 -4.15
CA GLN A 51 -8.08 1.55 -4.10
C GLN A 51 -6.71 2.13 -3.76
N TRP A 52 -6.28 3.13 -4.53
CA TRP A 52 -4.96 3.74 -4.36
C TRP A 52 -5.05 5.11 -3.68
N ARG A 53 -4.23 5.34 -2.67
CA ARG A 53 -4.08 6.61 -1.96
C ARG A 53 -2.60 6.99 -1.90
N ASP A 54 -2.26 8.16 -2.43
CA ASP A 54 -0.88 8.68 -2.43
C ASP A 54 -0.76 9.89 -1.50
N LEU A 55 -0.10 9.71 -0.35
CA LEU A 55 0.03 10.75 0.68
C LEU A 55 1.11 11.80 0.36
N ASP A 56 1.88 11.67 -0.72
CA ASP A 56 2.70 12.78 -1.22
C ASP A 56 1.80 13.89 -1.82
N THR A 57 0.64 13.54 -2.38
CA THR A 57 -0.32 14.53 -2.89
C THR A 57 -0.96 15.33 -1.74
N ALA A 58 -0.98 16.65 -1.86
CA ALA A 58 -1.47 17.54 -0.80
C ALA A 58 -2.95 17.28 -0.45
N LEU A 59 -3.79 17.07 -1.48
CA LEU A 59 -5.22 16.81 -1.30
C LEU A 59 -5.48 15.50 -0.55
N THR A 60 -4.83 14.40 -0.95
CA THR A 60 -5.00 13.10 -0.30
C THR A 60 -4.47 13.13 1.13
N ARG A 61 -3.32 13.80 1.35
CA ARG A 61 -2.76 13.99 2.69
C ARG A 61 -3.69 14.80 3.60
N GLN A 62 -4.30 15.87 3.07
CA GLN A 62 -5.26 16.68 3.82
C GLN A 62 -6.49 15.85 4.20
N ALA A 63 -7.07 15.08 3.25
CA ALA A 63 -8.19 14.20 3.54
C ALA A 63 -7.86 13.17 4.64
N ALA A 64 -6.66 12.59 4.61
CA ALA A 64 -6.19 11.65 5.64
C ALA A 64 -5.99 12.30 7.02
N LEU A 65 -5.69 13.60 7.07
CA LEU A 65 -5.52 14.34 8.32
C LEU A 65 -6.85 14.80 8.91
N GLU A 66 -7.82 15.15 8.05
CA GLU A 66 -9.13 15.65 8.45
C GLU A 66 -10.04 14.54 8.99
N ASP A 67 -10.07 13.38 8.33
CA ASP A 67 -10.87 12.23 8.74
C ASP A 67 -10.07 10.92 8.54
N PRO A 68 -9.17 10.56 9.47
CA PRO A 68 -8.31 9.40 9.32
C PRO A 68 -9.10 8.08 9.33
N ASP A 69 -10.23 8.01 10.03
CA ASP A 69 -11.05 6.80 10.12
C ASP A 69 -11.85 6.57 8.83
N GLY A 70 -12.54 7.61 8.32
CA GLY A 70 -13.22 7.53 7.04
C GLY A 70 -12.25 7.39 5.86
N PHE A 71 -11.04 7.94 5.97
CA PHE A 71 -10.02 7.80 4.92
C PHE A 71 -9.59 6.35 4.69
N VAL A 72 -9.55 5.52 5.74
CA VAL A 72 -9.13 4.11 5.66
C VAL A 72 -10.30 3.12 5.60
N ASP A 73 -11.54 3.62 5.61
CA ASP A 73 -12.74 2.81 5.55
C ASP A 73 -13.01 2.34 4.11
N GLU A 74 -12.35 1.24 3.73
CA GLU A 74 -12.52 0.61 2.42
C GLU A 74 -12.71 -0.90 2.54
N SER A 75 -13.63 -1.40 1.73
CA SER A 75 -13.99 -2.81 1.61
C SER A 75 -13.00 -3.58 0.73
N ALA A 76 -12.45 -2.94 -0.30
CA ALA A 76 -11.42 -3.48 -1.19
C ALA A 76 -10.01 -3.41 -0.57
N LEU A 77 -8.99 -3.96 -1.25
CA LEU A 77 -7.60 -3.77 -0.84
C LEU A 77 -7.25 -2.27 -0.95
N MET A 78 -6.81 -1.63 0.12
CA MET A 78 -6.34 -0.25 0.07
C MET A 78 -4.81 -0.22 -0.03
N VAL A 79 -4.31 0.39 -1.10
CA VAL A 79 -2.89 0.72 -1.23
C VAL A 79 -2.67 2.16 -0.74
N ILE A 80 -1.76 2.33 0.22
CA ILE A 80 -1.39 3.66 0.74
C ILE A 80 0.11 3.89 0.51
N ASP A 81 0.45 4.82 -0.36
CA ASP A 81 1.84 5.21 -0.67
C ASP A 81 2.35 6.25 0.34
N GLU A 82 3.59 6.06 0.81
CA GLU A 82 4.31 6.94 1.75
C GLU A 82 3.56 7.16 3.08
N ILE A 83 3.19 6.07 3.76
CA ILE A 83 2.42 6.06 5.02
C ILE A 83 3.02 6.95 6.12
N GLN A 84 4.34 7.13 6.11
CA GLN A 84 5.05 7.98 7.07
C GLN A 84 4.72 9.47 6.95
N ARG A 85 4.04 9.90 5.87
CA ARG A 85 3.51 11.26 5.73
C ARG A 85 2.36 11.56 6.69
N VAL A 86 1.59 10.54 7.08
CA VAL A 86 0.50 10.66 8.05
C VAL A 86 0.58 9.49 9.04
N PRO A 87 1.51 9.53 10.00
CA PRO A 87 1.71 8.43 10.95
C PRO A 87 0.46 8.10 11.78
N GLY A 88 -0.43 9.08 11.98
CA GLY A 88 -1.71 8.91 12.70
C GLY A 88 -2.63 7.87 12.07
N LEU A 89 -2.54 7.61 10.76
CA LEU A 89 -3.36 6.60 10.07
C LEU A 89 -3.14 5.19 10.62
N LEU A 90 -1.99 4.90 11.24
CA LEU A 90 -1.73 3.57 11.81
C LEU A 90 -2.73 3.19 12.91
N LEU A 91 -3.25 4.16 13.67
CA LEU A 91 -4.26 3.92 14.69
C LEU A 91 -5.63 3.58 14.06
N SER A 92 -6.05 4.33 13.04
CA SER A 92 -7.28 4.07 12.30
C SER A 92 -7.23 2.73 11.55
N ILE A 93 -6.09 2.41 10.92
CA ILE A 93 -5.85 1.10 10.31
C ILE A 93 -5.96 -0.01 11.36
N LYS A 94 -5.34 0.16 12.52
CA LYS A 94 -5.42 -0.80 13.63
C LYS A 94 -6.88 -1.05 14.04
N ALA A 95 -7.65 0.00 14.27
CA ALA A 95 -9.05 -0.12 14.65
C ALA A 95 -9.85 -0.88 13.58
N GLN A 96 -9.65 -0.57 12.30
CA GLN A 96 -10.29 -1.22 11.17
C GLN A 96 -9.95 -2.72 11.04
N VAL A 97 -8.67 -3.11 11.20
CA VAL A 97 -8.28 -4.53 11.10
C VAL A 97 -8.66 -5.34 12.33
N ASP A 98 -8.80 -4.70 13.50
CA ASP A 98 -9.28 -5.34 14.72
C ASP A 98 -10.79 -5.63 14.62
N ALA A 99 -11.57 -4.71 14.04
CA ALA A 99 -13.00 -4.89 13.82
C ALA A 99 -13.33 -5.90 12.69
N HIS A 100 -12.54 -5.91 11.61
CA HIS A 100 -12.79 -6.75 10.43
C HIS A 100 -11.49 -7.45 9.97
N PRO A 101 -11.13 -8.59 10.56
CA PRO A 101 -9.80 -9.18 10.41
C PRO A 101 -9.60 -9.99 9.13
N ARG A 102 -9.85 -9.41 7.95
CA ARG A 102 -9.56 -10.06 6.66
C ARG A 102 -8.10 -9.85 6.20
N PRO A 103 -7.44 -10.83 5.58
CA PRO A 103 -6.19 -10.59 4.87
C PRO A 103 -6.34 -9.57 3.75
N GLY A 104 -5.23 -8.91 3.40
CA GLY A 104 -5.18 -7.97 2.28
C GLY A 104 -6.09 -6.75 2.45
N ARG A 105 -6.26 -6.23 3.68
CA ARG A 105 -6.93 -4.93 3.86
C ARG A 105 -6.05 -3.79 3.38
N TYR A 106 -4.77 -3.81 3.77
CA TYR A 106 -3.86 -2.69 3.51
C TYR A 106 -2.52 -3.15 2.95
N LEU A 107 -2.07 -2.51 1.88
CA LEU A 107 -0.73 -2.63 1.33
C LEU A 107 -0.07 -1.25 1.34
N LEU A 108 0.89 -1.08 2.23
CA LEU A 108 1.49 0.21 2.55
C LEU A 108 2.89 0.30 1.92
N THR A 109 3.32 1.51 1.56
CA THR A 109 4.73 1.79 1.35
C THR A 109 5.26 2.79 2.36
N GLY A 110 6.56 2.72 2.64
CA GLY A 110 7.27 3.72 3.42
C GLY A 110 8.72 3.88 2.94
N SER A 111 9.29 5.05 3.20
CA SER A 111 10.71 5.35 2.93
C SER A 111 11.37 6.12 4.05
#